data_AF-A0A2V9Y6J7-F1
#
_entry.id   AF-A0A2V9Y6J7-F1
#
_cell.length_a   1.000
_cell.length_b   1.000
_cell.length_c   1.000
_cell.angle_alpha   90.00
_cell.angle_beta   90.00
_cell.angle_gamma   90.00
#
_symmetry.space_group_name_H-M   'P 1'
#
loop_
_entity.id
_entity.type
_entity.pdbx_description
1 polymer ?
#
loop_
_entity_poly.entity_id
_entity_poly.type
_entity_poly.pdbx_seq_one_letter_code
_entity_poly.pdbx_strand_id
1 'polypeptide(L)' 'MGLVASACLRCDDCIFYHAIQAYRLGVPRVEQEESLNVAMVVGGSIVIPHLRRAYELLEELYG' A
#
# COMPACT_ATOMS: atom_id res chain seq x y z
N MET A 1 5.50 -0.98 -9.08
CA MET A 1 5.10 -2.35 -8.65
C MET A 1 5.63 -2.79 -7.29
N GLY A 2 6.56 -2.06 -6.64
CA GLY A 2 7.03 -2.42 -5.30
C GLY A 2 5.92 -2.48 -4.24
N LEU A 3 5.01 -1.50 -4.22
CA LEU A 3 3.90 -1.45 -3.26
C LEU A 3 3.00 -2.70 -3.29
N VAL A 4 2.59 -3.13 -4.49
CA VAL A 4 1.78 -4.34 -4.68
C VAL A 4 2.53 -5.58 -4.21
N ALA A 5 3.80 -5.74 -4.61
CA ALA A 5 4.62 -6.88 -4.24
C ALA A 5 4.83 -6.96 -2.71
N SER A 6 5.11 -5.83 -2.07
CA SER A 6 5.28 -5.75 -0.61
C SER A 6 4.01 -6.09 0.15
N ALA A 7 2.85 -5.66 -0.35
CA ALA A 7 1.56 -6.02 0.21
C ALA A 7 1.28 -7.53 0.07
N CYS A 8 1.50 -8.12 -1.11
CA CYS A 8 1.36 -9.57 -1.31
C CYS A 8 2.32 -10.40 -0.42
N LEU A 9 3.54 -9.89 -0.20
CA LEU A 9 4.54 -10.51 0.68
C LEU A 9 4.32 -10.21 2.17
N ARG A 10 3.33 -9.37 2.51
CA ARG A 10 2.97 -9.03 3.89
C ARG A 10 4.12 -8.42 4.70
N CYS A 11 4.99 -7.65 4.05
CA CYS A 11 6.09 -6.93 4.69
C CYS A 11 5.66 -5.49 4.99
N ASP A 12 5.27 -5.19 6.23
CA ASP A 12 4.77 -3.86 6.62
C ASP A 12 5.78 -2.74 6.37
N ASP A 13 7.04 -2.93 6.78
CA ASP A 13 8.10 -1.94 6.55
C ASP A 13 8.33 -1.69 5.05
N CYS A 14 8.23 -2.73 4.23
CA CYS A 14 8.34 -2.62 2.78
C CYS A 14 7.14 -1.87 2.18
N ILE A 15 5.92 -2.15 2.66
CA ILE A 15 4.70 -1.46 2.22
C ILE A 15 4.83 0.03 2.51
N PHE A 16 5.23 0.39 3.73
CA PHE A 16 5.42 1.78 4.14
C PHE A 16 6.49 2.47 3.31
N TYR A 17 7.64 1.81 3.14
CA TYR A 17 8.72 2.31 2.30
C TYR A 17 8.22 2.63 0.88
N HIS A 18 7.57 1.68 0.21
CA HIS A 18 7.10 1.88 -1.16
C HIS A 18 5.95 2.89 -1.27
N ALA A 19 5.06 2.97 -0.28
CA ALA A 19 3.99 3.97 -0.24
C ALA A 19 4.55 5.40 -0.09
N ILE A 20 5.53 5.60 0.81
CA ILE A 20 6.22 6.88 0.99
C ILE A 20 7.00 7.28 -0.25
N GLN A 21 7.70 6.33 -0.91
CA GLN A 21 8.39 6.64 -2.16
C GLN A 21 7.42 7.04 -3.27
N ALA A 22 6.29 6.34 -3.41
CA ALA A 22 5.26 6.69 -4.39
C ALA A 22 4.68 8.10 -4.12
N TYR A 23 4.40 8.42 -2.85
CA TYR A 23 3.97 9.77 -2.44
C TYR A 23 4.99 10.84 -2.82
N ARG A 24 6.27 10.62 -2.53
CA ARG A 24 7.37 11.56 -2.88
C ARG A 24 7.53 11.77 -4.38
N LEU A 25 7.15 10.80 -5.19
CA LEU A 25 7.12 10.90 -6.65
C LEU A 25 5.86 11.58 -7.19
N GLY A 26 4.97 12.06 -6.32
CA GLY A 26 3.75 12.77 -6.70
C GLY A 26 2.63 11.85 -7.18
N VAL A 27 2.70 10.54 -6.92
CA VAL A 27 1.61 9.61 -7.22
C VAL A 27 0.38 10.03 -6.40
N PRO A 28 -0.81 10.17 -7.00
CA PRO A 28 -2.01 10.54 -6.26
C PRO A 28 -2.48 9.39 -5.36
N ARG A 29 -3.20 9.72 -4.27
CA ARG A 29 -3.75 8.73 -3.32
C ARG A 29 -4.50 7.60 -4.02
N VAL A 30 -5.35 7.95 -4.99
CA VAL A 30 -6.19 6.99 -5.72
C VAL A 30 -5.37 5.90 -6.43
N GLU A 31 -4.22 6.24 -7.02
CA GLU A 31 -3.35 5.25 -7.70
C GLU A 31 -2.67 4.29 -6.70
N GLN A 32 -2.36 4.77 -5.49
CA GLN A 32 -1.86 3.92 -4.42
C GLN A 32 -2.95 2.96 -3.91
N GLU A 33 -4.17 3.46 -3.73
CA GLU A 33 -5.32 2.65 -3.31
C GLU A 33 -5.67 1.58 -4.36
N GLU A 34 -5.62 1.92 -5.65
CA GLU A 34 -5.76 0.94 -6.74
C GLU A 34 -4.69 -0.15 -6.67
N SER A 35 -3.44 0.21 -6.38
CA SER A 35 -2.36 -0.76 -6.18
C SER A 35 -2.63 -1.70 -5.00
N LEU A 36 -3.12 -1.16 -3.87
CA LEU A 36 -3.48 -1.97 -2.70
C LEU A 36 -4.69 -2.86 -2.96
N ASN A 37 -5.65 -2.42 -3.79
CA ASN A 37 -6.78 -3.23 -4.22
C ASN A 37 -6.33 -4.41 -5.09
N VAL A 38 -5.34 -4.23 -5.97
CA VAL A 38 -4.72 -5.35 -6.70
C VAL A 38 -4.09 -6.35 -5.72
N ALA A 39 -3.36 -5.87 -4.72
CA ALA A 39 -2.77 -6.73 -3.71
C ALA A 39 -3.83 -7.48 -2.88
N MET A 40 -4.98 -6.87 -2.61
CA MET A 40 -6.11 -7.49 -1.93
C MET A 40 -6.68 -8.66 -2.74
N VAL A 41 -6.91 -8.46 -4.04
CA VAL A 41 -7.46 -9.51 -4.91
C VAL A 41 -6.46 -10.66 -5.08
N VAL A 42 -5.17 -10.36 -5.25
CA VAL A 42 -4.13 -11.37 -5.49
C VAL A 42 -3.74 -12.11 -4.21
N GLY A 43 -3.55 -11.39 -3.10
CA GLY A 43 -3.07 -11.95 -1.84
C GLY A 43 -4.18 -12.50 -0.94
N GLY A 44 -5.45 -12.16 -1.19
CA GLY A 44 -6.60 -12.64 -0.42
C GLY A 44 -6.69 -12.05 0.99
N SER A 45 -7.68 -12.51 1.76
CA SER A 45 -8.06 -11.92 3.07
C SER A 45 -6.92 -11.80 4.08
N ILE A 46 -5.85 -12.59 3.95
CA ILE A 46 -4.68 -12.54 4.82
C ILE A 46 -3.91 -11.21 4.73
N VAL A 47 -4.10 -10.42 3.66
CA VAL A 47 -3.44 -9.12 3.49
C VAL A 47 -4.18 -8.00 4.23
N ILE A 48 -5.44 -8.19 4.64
CA ILE A 48 -6.29 -7.16 5.26
C ILE A 48 -5.62 -6.44 6.45
N PRO A 49 -4.94 -7.11 7.41
CA PRO A 49 -4.27 -6.42 8.51
C PRO A 49 -3.16 -5.47 8.05
N HIS A 50 -2.45 -5.84 6.98
CA HIS A 50 -1.39 -5.03 6.38
C HIS A 50 -1.98 -3.83 5.63
N LEU A 51 -3.10 -4.05 4.92
CA LEU A 51 -3.80 -2.96 4.23
C LEU A 51 -4.34 -1.93 5.23
N ARG A 52 -4.93 -2.34 6.36
CA ARG A 52 -5.39 -1.39 7.39
C ARG A 52 -4.29 -0.42 7.80
N ARG A 53 -3.10 -0.93 8.11
CA ARG A 53 -1.92 -0.11 8.44
C ARG A 53 -1.47 0.75 7.27
N ALA A 54 -1.50 0.22 6.05
CA ALA A 54 -1.16 0.99 4.85
C ALA A 54 -2.13 2.16 4.63
N TYR A 55 -3.43 1.95 4.84
CA TYR A 55 -4.45 3.01 4.74
C TYR A 55 -4.32 4.06 5.84
N GLU A 56 -3.93 3.67 7.06
CA GLU A 56 -3.57 4.61 8.14
C GLU A 56 -2.41 5.53 7.70
N LEU A 57 -1.35 4.95 7.13
CA LEU A 57 -0.23 5.74 6.56
C LEU A 57 -0.68 6.63 5.39
N LEU A 58 -1.52 6.13 4.49
CA LEU A 58 -2.01 6.95 3.37
C LEU A 58 -2.83 8.14 3.85
N GLU A 59 -3.60 7.99 4.93
CA GLU A 59 -4.31 9.11 5.57
C GLU A 59 -3.32 10.15 6.13
N GLU A 60 -2.23 9.72 6.78
CA GLU A 60 -1.19 10.63 7.27
C GLU A 60 -0.45 11.39 6.15
N LEU A 61 -0.31 10.79 4.96
CA LEU A 61 0.42 11.39 3.85
C LEU A 61 -0.44 12.32 2.98
N TYR A 62 -1.71 11.96 2.79
CA TYR A 62 -2.61 12.62 1.83
C TYR A 62 -3.79 13.36 2.46
N GLY A 63 -4.00 13.22 3.78
CA GLY A 63 -4.99 13.97 4.57
C GLY A 63 -4.55 15.39 4.88
#